data_AF-A0A1H9DQI1-F1
#
_entry.id   AF-A0A1H9DQI1-F1
#
_cell.length_a   1.000
_cell.length_b   1.000
_cell.length_c   1.000
_cell.angle_alpha   90.00
_cell.angle_beta   90.00
_cell.angle_gamma   90.00
#
_symmetry.space_group_name_H-M   'P 1'
#
loop_
_entity.id
_entity.type
_entity.pdbx_description
1 polymer ?
#
loop_
_entity_poly.entity_id
_entity_poly.type
_entity_poly.pdbx_seq_one_letter_code
_entity_poly.pdbx_strand_id
1 'polypeptide(L)'
;MIIKLLPYITKEQSLSFDDCIQKLKQTYDGYRFFPDGVGVYNPYSLLNAFSDREFGSYWFETGTPTFLIKKIKNASFDVRKLTDYTLYASEGMLKDYTGEGVDPVPLLYQTGYLTIVDYDKVGQEYTLSFPNEEVKYGFIESLMPAFVPDSSAGSGNMLTDWDVRE
;
A
#
# COMPACT_ATOMS: atom_id res chain seq x y z
N MET A 1 -4.62 -26.62 -0.78
CA MET A 1 -4.53 -26.05 -2.14
C MET A 1 -3.13 -25.46 -2.38
N ILE A 2 -2.70 -24.49 -1.58
CA ILE A 2 -1.38 -23.80 -1.67
C ILE A 2 -0.17 -24.75 -1.74
N ILE A 3 -0.08 -25.76 -0.86
CA ILE A 3 1.05 -26.71 -0.83
C ILE A 3 1.25 -27.44 -2.17
N LYS A 4 0.16 -27.71 -2.90
CA LYS A 4 0.24 -28.39 -4.20
C LYS A 4 0.77 -27.48 -5.31
N LEU A 5 0.70 -26.15 -5.13
CA LEU A 5 1.09 -25.15 -6.13
C LEU A 5 2.52 -24.62 -5.93
N LEU A 6 3.06 -24.75 -4.71
CA LEU A 6 4.44 -24.35 -4.38
C LEU A 6 5.51 -24.86 -5.36
N PRO A 7 5.50 -26.14 -5.81
CA PRO A 7 6.55 -26.63 -6.71
C PRO A 7 6.64 -25.89 -8.05
N TYR A 8 5.53 -25.31 -8.52
CA TYR A 8 5.48 -24.63 -9.82
C TYR A 8 6.14 -23.26 -9.74
N ILE A 9 5.79 -22.47 -8.73
CA ILE A 9 6.39 -21.14 -8.53
C ILE A 9 7.85 -21.25 -8.09
N THR A 10 8.22 -22.21 -7.23
CA THR A 10 9.62 -22.40 -6.81
C THR A 10 10.52 -22.70 -7.99
N LYS A 11 10.03 -23.49 -8.96
CA LYS A 11 10.78 -23.85 -10.18
C LYS A 11 11.00 -22.63 -11.08
N GLU A 12 9.96 -21.85 -11.37
CA GLU A 12 10.10 -20.66 -12.23
C GLU A 12 10.96 -19.58 -11.58
N GLN A 13 10.81 -19.38 -10.27
CA GLN A 13 11.51 -18.34 -9.53
C GLN A 13 12.92 -18.78 -9.07
N SER A 14 13.32 -20.03 -9.33
CA SER A 14 14.59 -20.61 -8.88
C SER A 14 14.82 -20.47 -7.37
N LEU A 15 13.78 -20.71 -6.56
CA LEU A 15 13.81 -20.61 -5.10
C LEU A 15 13.71 -21.97 -4.42
N SER A 16 14.25 -22.09 -3.21
CA SER A 16 13.90 -23.19 -2.32
C SER A 16 12.44 -23.09 -1.85
N PHE A 17 11.88 -24.18 -1.33
CA PHE A 17 10.53 -24.16 -0.75
C PHE A 17 10.42 -23.15 0.40
N ASP A 18 11.41 -23.14 1.30
CA ASP A 18 11.42 -22.25 2.45
C ASP A 18 11.54 -20.79 2.02
N ASP A 19 12.43 -20.48 1.07
CA ASP A 19 12.58 -19.12 0.55
C ASP A 19 11.31 -18.65 -0.18
N CYS A 20 10.64 -19.53 -0.91
CA CYS A 20 9.37 -19.21 -1.56
C CYS A 20 8.28 -18.91 -0.54
N ILE A 21 8.16 -19.70 0.53
CA ILE A 21 7.19 -19.46 1.61
C ILE A 21 7.50 -18.14 2.31
N GLN A 22 8.78 -17.86 2.63
CA GLN A 22 9.19 -16.60 3.24
C GLN A 22 8.87 -15.42 2.33
N LYS A 23 9.16 -15.53 1.04
CA LYS A 23 8.87 -14.46 0.07
C LYS A 23 7.35 -14.24 -0.07
N LEU A 24 6.55 -15.31 -0.18
CA LEU A 24 5.09 -15.20 -0.17
C LEU A 24 4.58 -14.48 1.08
N LYS A 25 5.15 -14.81 2.25
CA LYS A 25 4.80 -14.15 3.51
C LYS A 25 5.18 -12.67 3.49
N GLN A 26 6.39 -12.33 3.09
CA GLN A 26 6.87 -10.96 3.00
C GLN A 26 6.07 -10.11 2.01
N THR A 27 5.57 -10.70 0.92
CA THR A 27 4.87 -9.96 -0.13
C THR A 27 3.35 -9.90 0.08
N TYR A 28 2.72 -10.96 0.61
CA TYR A 28 1.26 -11.10 0.58
C TYR A 28 0.61 -11.40 1.92
N ASP A 29 1.36 -11.52 3.02
CA ASP A 29 0.83 -11.63 4.38
C ASP A 29 0.79 -10.25 5.08
N GLY A 30 0.13 -10.17 6.23
CA GLY A 30 0.26 -9.05 7.17
C GLY A 30 -1.04 -8.37 7.56
N TYR A 31 -2.17 -8.67 6.91
CA TYR A 31 -3.45 -8.09 7.31
C TYR A 31 -3.97 -8.72 8.60
N ARG A 32 -4.38 -7.90 9.58
CA ARG A 32 -4.87 -8.33 10.88
C ARG A 32 -6.22 -7.72 11.16
N PHE A 33 -7.16 -8.58 11.56
CA PHE A 33 -8.48 -8.18 12.04
C PHE A 33 -8.48 -7.81 13.54
N PHE A 34 -7.42 -8.17 14.27
CA PHE A 34 -7.28 -7.93 15.70
C PHE A 34 -5.81 -7.72 16.08
N PRO A 35 -5.51 -6.95 17.16
CA PRO A 35 -4.14 -6.57 17.52
C PRO A 35 -3.19 -7.76 17.71
N ASP A 36 -3.62 -8.72 18.54
CA ASP A 36 -2.87 -9.94 18.86
C ASP A 36 -3.03 -11.04 17.79
N GLY A 37 -3.43 -10.64 16.57
CA GLY A 37 -3.79 -11.56 15.52
C GLY A 37 -2.67 -12.02 14.63
N VAL A 38 -2.88 -13.21 14.06
CA VAL A 38 -2.05 -13.69 12.96
C VAL A 38 -2.32 -12.80 11.74
N GLY A 39 -1.24 -12.48 11.03
CA GLY A 39 -1.35 -11.95 9.68
C GLY A 39 -2.12 -12.94 8.81
N VAL A 40 -2.97 -12.41 7.95
CA VAL A 40 -3.69 -13.16 6.94
C VAL A 40 -3.17 -12.75 5.57
N TYR A 41 -2.96 -13.77 4.74
CA TYR A 41 -2.62 -13.57 3.33
C TYR A 41 -3.75 -12.86 2.57
N ASN A 42 -3.41 -11.93 1.70
CA ASN A 42 -4.33 -11.46 0.67
C ASN A 42 -4.63 -12.63 -0.29
N PRO A 43 -5.88 -13.12 -0.35
CA PRO A 43 -6.21 -14.30 -1.14
C PRO A 43 -6.09 -14.04 -2.65
N TYR A 44 -6.39 -12.82 -3.11
CA TYR A 44 -6.27 -12.47 -4.52
C TYR A 44 -4.79 -12.46 -4.94
N SER A 45 -3.94 -11.79 -4.17
CA SER A 45 -2.50 -11.72 -4.46
C SER A 45 -1.86 -13.09 -4.50
N LEU A 46 -2.22 -13.94 -3.53
CA LEU A 46 -1.71 -15.30 -3.47
C LEU A 46 -2.17 -16.16 -4.66
N LEU A 47 -3.44 -16.02 -5.08
CA LEU A 47 -3.97 -16.74 -6.24
C LEU A 47 -3.26 -16.34 -7.53
N ASN A 48 -3.04 -15.04 -7.76
CA ASN A 48 -2.34 -14.58 -8.97
C ASN A 48 -0.86 -14.97 -8.96
N ALA A 49 -0.19 -14.86 -7.81
CA ALA A 49 1.20 -15.31 -7.71
C ALA A 49 1.36 -16.80 -8.09
N PHE A 50 0.39 -17.66 -7.73
CA PHE A 50 0.40 -19.05 -8.17
C PHE A 50 -0.05 -19.25 -9.63
N SER A 51 -1.00 -18.46 -10.11
CA SER A 51 -1.47 -18.49 -11.50
C SER A 51 -0.34 -18.15 -12.46
N ASP A 52 0.31 -17.02 -12.20
CA ASP A 52 1.33 -16.41 -13.05
C ASP A 52 2.72 -17.00 -12.75
N ARG A 53 2.86 -17.66 -11.59
CA ARG A 53 4.10 -18.26 -11.07
C ARG A 53 5.21 -17.23 -10.86
N GLU A 54 4.82 -16.04 -10.48
CA GLU A 54 5.71 -14.93 -10.20
C GLU A 54 5.27 -14.12 -8.98
N PHE A 55 6.19 -13.30 -8.48
CA PHE A 55 5.89 -12.34 -7.43
C PHE A 55 5.68 -10.98 -8.09
N GLY A 56 4.47 -10.45 -8.00
CA GLY A 56 4.09 -9.13 -8.51
C GLY A 56 3.33 -8.31 -7.48
N SER A 57 2.96 -7.09 -7.87
CA SER A 57 2.24 -6.11 -7.04
C SER A 57 0.73 -6.36 -7.02
N TYR A 58 0.33 -7.62 -6.85
CA TYR A 58 -1.06 -8.04 -6.99
C TYR A 58 -1.98 -7.50 -5.91
N TRP A 59 -1.48 -7.15 -4.71
CA TRP A 59 -2.35 -6.57 -3.68
C TRP A 59 -2.71 -5.15 -4.10
N PHE A 60 -1.71 -4.38 -4.52
CA PHE A 60 -1.89 -3.00 -4.94
C PHE A 60 -2.71 -2.87 -6.23
N GLU A 61 -2.51 -3.76 -7.21
CA GLU A 61 -3.13 -3.71 -8.54
C GLU A 61 -4.64 -4.02 -8.55
N THR A 62 -5.23 -4.48 -7.44
CA THR A 62 -6.67 -4.88 -7.34
C THR A 62 -7.70 -3.76 -7.53
N GLY A 63 -7.30 -2.57 -8.00
CA GLY A 63 -8.22 -1.62 -8.63
C GLY A 63 -8.85 -0.58 -7.71
N THR A 64 -8.39 -0.41 -6.47
CA THR A 64 -8.76 0.72 -5.61
C THR A 64 -7.82 1.94 -5.56
N PRO A 65 -6.62 2.01 -6.19
CA PRO A 65 -5.71 3.13 -5.97
C PRO A 65 -6.30 4.49 -6.32
N THR A 66 -6.90 4.64 -7.51
CA THR A 66 -7.33 5.96 -8.00
C THR A 66 -8.45 6.57 -7.14
N PHE A 67 -9.37 5.75 -6.64
CA PHE A 67 -10.44 6.21 -5.75
C PHE A 67 -9.88 6.63 -4.38
N LEU A 68 -9.02 5.80 -3.79
CA LEU A 68 -8.39 6.07 -2.49
C LEU A 68 -7.49 7.31 -2.55
N ILE A 69 -6.66 7.44 -3.59
CA ILE A 69 -5.80 8.60 -3.81
C ILE A 69 -6.64 9.88 -3.90
N LYS A 70 -7.75 9.85 -4.64
CA LYS A 70 -8.68 11.00 -4.72
C LYS A 70 -9.29 11.33 -3.36
N LYS A 71 -9.70 10.32 -2.59
CA LYS A 71 -10.23 10.49 -1.22
C LYS A 71 -9.20 11.15 -0.31
N ILE A 72 -7.96 10.65 -0.28
CA ILE A 72 -6.85 11.21 0.52
C ILE A 72 -6.58 12.67 0.14
N LYS A 73 -6.54 12.99 -1.16
CA LYS A 73 -6.38 14.36 -1.64
C LYS A 73 -7.50 15.27 -1.15
N ASN A 74 -8.75 14.85 -1.34
CA ASN A 74 -9.92 15.65 -0.98
C ASN A 74 -10.00 15.88 0.53
N ALA A 75 -9.54 14.91 1.33
CA ALA A 75 -9.45 15.01 2.77
C ALA A 75 -8.29 15.90 3.27
N SER A 76 -7.38 16.36 2.38
CA SER A 76 -6.12 17.02 2.76
C SER A 76 -5.33 16.24 3.82
N PHE A 77 -5.36 14.91 3.69
CA PHE A 77 -4.76 14.00 4.68
C PHE A 77 -3.23 14.08 4.64
N ASP A 78 -2.61 14.11 5.82
CA ASP A 78 -1.14 14.11 5.94
C ASP A 78 -0.58 12.70 5.72
N VAL A 79 -0.19 12.43 4.47
CA VAL A 79 0.35 11.13 4.04
C VAL A 79 1.62 10.69 4.78
N ARG A 80 2.35 11.61 5.42
CA ARG A 80 3.54 11.27 6.24
C ARG A 80 3.17 10.39 7.43
N LYS A 81 1.94 10.52 7.94
CA LYS A 81 1.43 9.66 9.02
C LYS A 81 1.39 8.17 8.64
N LEU A 82 1.33 7.85 7.35
CA LEU A 82 1.31 6.46 6.86
C LEU A 82 2.67 5.75 7.05
N THR A 83 3.77 6.49 7.13
CA THR A 83 5.13 5.93 7.20
C THR A 83 5.74 5.97 8.59
N ASP A 84 5.23 6.82 9.48
CA ASP A 84 5.91 7.18 10.73
C ASP A 84 5.35 6.42 11.96
N TYR A 85 4.47 5.44 11.75
CA TYR A 85 3.75 4.71 12.82
C TYR A 85 2.96 5.62 13.78
N THR A 86 2.54 6.79 13.32
CA THR A 86 1.78 7.77 14.10
C THR A 86 0.29 7.76 13.79
N LEU A 87 -0.22 6.66 13.25
CA LEU A 87 -1.59 6.57 12.77
C LEU A 87 -2.44 5.78 13.77
N TYR A 88 -3.34 6.50 14.42
CA TYR A 88 -4.19 5.98 15.48
C TYR A 88 -5.66 6.00 15.05
N ALA A 89 -6.41 4.98 15.46
CA ALA A 89 -7.84 4.90 15.21
C ALA A 89 -8.57 4.31 16.42
N SER A 90 -9.75 4.83 16.72
CA SER A 90 -10.66 4.20 17.69
C SER A 90 -11.44 3.05 17.05
N GLU A 91 -12.02 2.18 17.87
CA GLU A 91 -12.90 1.11 17.37
C GLU A 91 -14.09 1.65 16.56
N GLY A 92 -14.69 2.76 17.01
CA GLY A 92 -15.79 3.41 16.30
C GLY A 92 -15.39 3.92 14.92
N MET A 93 -14.17 4.46 14.80
CA MET A 93 -13.61 4.91 13.52
C MET A 93 -13.43 3.73 12.56
N LEU A 94 -12.83 2.61 12.99
CA LEU A 94 -12.61 1.44 12.11
C LEU A 94 -13.92 0.79 11.64
N LYS A 95 -15.00 0.91 12.44
CA LYS A 95 -16.34 0.42 12.12
C LYS A 95 -17.18 1.40 11.28
N ASP A 96 -16.64 2.55 10.88
CA ASP A 96 -17.35 3.44 9.97
C ASP A 96 -17.30 2.90 8.54
N TYR A 97 -18.37 2.20 8.15
CA TYR A 97 -18.55 1.60 6.82
C TYR A 97 -19.21 2.54 5.80
N THR A 98 -19.54 3.78 6.18
CA THR A 98 -20.30 4.67 5.30
C THR A 98 -19.49 5.04 4.06
N GLY A 99 -18.16 5.09 4.17
CA GLY A 99 -17.30 5.63 3.11
C GLY A 99 -17.59 7.10 2.80
N GLU A 100 -18.44 7.76 3.58
CA GLU A 100 -18.85 9.16 3.45
C GLU A 100 -18.03 10.08 4.36
N GLY A 101 -17.33 9.50 5.34
CA GLY A 101 -16.38 10.21 6.20
C GLY A 101 -15.30 10.97 5.43
N VAL A 102 -14.89 12.10 6.02
CA VAL A 102 -13.76 12.92 5.54
C VAL A 102 -12.44 12.19 5.79
N ASP A 103 -12.34 11.43 6.89
CA ASP A 103 -11.14 10.70 7.24
C ASP A 103 -10.96 9.47 6.33
N PRO A 104 -9.83 9.34 5.60
CA PRO A 104 -9.57 8.18 4.76
C PRO A 104 -9.16 6.92 5.55
N VAL A 105 -8.81 7.03 6.84
CA VAL A 105 -8.26 5.92 7.63
C VAL A 105 -9.18 4.69 7.69
N PRO A 106 -10.48 4.79 8.01
CA PRO A 106 -11.39 3.63 8.02
C PRO A 106 -11.40 2.91 6.68
N LEU A 107 -11.46 3.68 5.59
CA LEU A 107 -11.52 3.16 4.25
C LEU A 107 -10.21 2.44 3.86
N LEU A 108 -9.06 3.01 4.20
CA LEU A 108 -7.75 2.39 3.96
C LEU A 108 -7.59 1.08 4.73
N TYR A 109 -8.09 1.01 5.96
CA TYR A 109 -8.11 -0.23 6.74
C TYR A 109 -9.06 -1.28 6.15
N GLN A 110 -10.27 -0.89 5.77
CA GLN A 110 -11.28 -1.80 5.20
C GLN A 110 -10.86 -2.36 3.82
N THR A 111 -10.12 -1.58 3.05
CA THR A 111 -9.59 -1.98 1.73
C THR A 111 -8.25 -2.68 1.81
N GLY A 112 -7.69 -2.88 3.01
CA GLY A 112 -6.48 -3.66 3.23
C GLY A 112 -5.17 -2.92 2.99
N TYR A 113 -5.20 -1.60 2.80
CA TYR A 113 -3.99 -0.77 2.70
C TYR A 113 -3.39 -0.43 4.06
N LEU A 114 -4.21 -0.42 5.11
CA LEU A 114 -3.78 -0.37 6.49
C LEU A 114 -4.18 -1.64 7.24
N THR A 115 -3.35 -2.02 8.21
CA THR A 115 -3.58 -3.14 9.12
C THR A 115 -3.34 -2.68 10.55
N ILE A 116 -3.92 -3.39 11.52
CA ILE A 116 -3.63 -3.18 12.94
C ILE A 116 -2.25 -3.74 13.26
N VAL A 117 -1.40 -2.94 13.89
CA VAL A 117 -0.07 -3.38 14.35
C VAL A 117 0.07 -3.39 15.87
N ASP A 118 -0.72 -2.56 16.57
CA ASP A 118 -0.74 -2.51 18.03
C ASP A 118 -2.10 -1.98 18.56
N TYR A 119 -2.34 -2.11 19.86
CA TYR A 119 -3.50 -1.56 20.54
C TYR A 119 -3.19 -1.13 21.97
N ASP A 120 -3.38 0.16 22.25
CA ASP A 120 -3.33 0.69 23.61
C ASP A 120 -4.68 0.50 24.30
N LYS A 121 -4.69 -0.36 25.33
CA LYS A 121 -5.87 -0.62 26.16
C LYS A 121 -6.28 0.56 27.04
N VAL A 122 -5.34 1.45 27.39
CA VAL A 122 -5.61 2.60 28.26
C VAL A 122 -6.25 3.72 27.44
N GLY A 123 -5.65 4.08 26.31
CA GLY A 123 -6.19 5.05 25.35
C GLY A 123 -7.37 4.53 24.53
N GLN A 124 -7.55 3.20 24.45
CA GLN A 124 -8.52 2.52 23.58
C GLN A 124 -8.29 2.81 22.09
N GLU A 125 -7.02 2.91 21.69
CA GLU A 125 -6.61 3.27 20.33
C GLU A 125 -5.81 2.15 19.66
N TYR A 126 -6.13 1.90 18.40
CA TYR A 126 -5.36 1.03 17.51
C TYR A 126 -4.26 1.83 16.85
N THR A 127 -3.06 1.26 16.78
CA THR A 127 -2.00 1.74 15.90
C THR A 127 -2.10 0.99 14.57
N LEU A 128 -2.08 1.74 13.47
CA LEU A 128 -2.19 1.19 12.13
C LEU A 128 -0.91 1.44 11.32
N SER A 129 -0.60 0.52 10.41
CA SER A 129 0.48 0.65 9.43
C SER A 129 0.19 -0.17 8.17
N PHE A 130 1.08 -0.15 7.19
CA PHE A 130 0.99 -1.03 6.02
C PHE A 130 1.21 -2.50 6.41
N PRO A 131 0.48 -3.45 5.80
CA PRO A 131 0.62 -4.87 6.12
C PRO A 131 1.97 -5.47 5.69
N ASN A 132 2.54 -4.97 4.61
CA ASN A 132 3.81 -5.44 4.05
C ASN A 132 4.46 -4.38 3.15
N GLU A 133 5.63 -4.73 2.60
CA GLU A 133 6.43 -3.85 1.76
C GLU A 133 5.79 -3.57 0.39
N GLU A 134 5.14 -4.56 -0.23
CA GLU A 134 4.51 -4.39 -1.54
C GLU A 134 3.39 -3.36 -1.49
N VAL A 135 2.50 -3.46 -0.50
CA VAL A 135 1.42 -2.48 -0.29
C VAL A 135 2.01 -1.11 0.04
N LYS A 136 3.03 -1.04 0.90
CA LYS A 136 3.67 0.22 1.27
C LYS A 136 4.26 0.94 0.06
N TYR A 137 5.14 0.28 -0.70
CA TYR A 137 5.84 0.89 -1.82
C TYR A 137 4.86 1.22 -2.96
N GLY A 138 4.00 0.28 -3.34
CA GLY A 138 3.00 0.52 -4.39
C GLY A 138 2.08 1.69 -4.05
N PHE A 139 1.65 1.79 -2.79
CA PHE A 139 0.81 2.90 -2.35
C PHE A 139 1.54 4.24 -2.36
N ILE A 140 2.75 4.31 -1.81
CA ILE A 140 3.53 5.56 -1.79
C ILE A 140 3.91 6.02 -3.20
N GLU A 141 4.33 5.11 -4.08
CA GLU A 141 4.63 5.41 -5.48
C GLU A 141 3.40 5.99 -6.20
N SER A 142 2.22 5.44 -5.94
CA SER A 142 0.96 5.94 -6.51
C SER A 142 0.56 7.34 -6.02
N LEU A 143 1.03 7.73 -4.84
CA LEU A 143 0.83 9.07 -4.28
C LEU A 143 1.84 10.09 -4.84
N MET A 144 2.99 9.69 -5.39
CA MET A 144 4.01 10.66 -5.82
C MET A 144 3.50 11.68 -6.86
N PRO A 145 2.83 11.28 -7.97
CA PRO A 145 2.31 12.26 -8.95
C PRO A 145 1.24 13.19 -8.36
N ALA A 146 0.68 12.77 -7.24
CA ALA A 146 -0.41 13.42 -6.56
C ALA A 146 0.05 14.49 -5.56
N PHE A 147 1.26 14.36 -5.02
CA PHE A 147 1.79 15.17 -3.91
C PHE A 147 3.14 15.82 -4.21
N VAL A 148 3.83 15.43 -5.30
CA VAL A 148 5.02 16.10 -5.81
C VAL A 148 4.60 16.93 -7.03
N PRO A 149 4.66 18.27 -6.98
CA PRO A 149 4.46 19.09 -8.17
C PRO A 149 5.52 18.75 -9.22
N ASP A 150 5.14 18.67 -10.50
CA ASP A 150 6.09 18.55 -11.60
C ASP A 150 7.17 19.62 -11.46
N SER A 151 8.40 19.23 -11.18
CA SER A 151 9.56 20.12 -11.20
C SER A 151 10.00 20.38 -12.64
N SER A 152 9.07 20.74 -13.52
CA SER A 152 9.31 21.13 -14.91
C SER A 152 8.88 22.58 -15.12
N ALA A 153 9.63 23.51 -14.52
CA ALA A 153 9.62 24.92 -14.90
C ALA A 153 10.94 25.60 -14.51
N GLY A 154 12.07 24.95 -14.78
CA GLY A 154 13.32 25.66 -15.04
C GLY A 154 13.38 25.96 -16.54
N SER A 155 12.67 26.99 -16.99
CA SER A 155 12.82 27.53 -18.34
C SER A 155 14.24 28.06 -18.50
N GLY A 156 15.17 27.19 -18.90
CA GLY A 156 16.41 27.60 -19.51
C GLY A 156 16.08 28.27 -20.83
N ASN A 157 15.86 29.59 -20.79
CA ASN A 157 16.01 30.41 -21.98
C ASN A 157 17.47 30.30 -22.42
N MET A 158 17.75 29.32 -23.29
CA MET A 158 18.87 29.40 -24.20
C MET A 158 18.63 30.66 -25.04
N LEU A 159 19.39 31.71 -24.70
CA LEU A 159 19.58 32.89 -25.52
C LEU A 159 20.13 32.45 -26.88
N THR A 160 19.24 32.23 -27.83
CA THR A 160 19.55 32.41 -29.24
C THR A 160 18.78 33.62 -29.71
N ASP A 161 19.33 34.80 -29.45
CA ASP A 161 18.96 35.98 -30.22
C ASP A 161 20.23 36.55 -30.86
N TRP A 162 20.38 36.18 -32.13
CA TRP A 162 21.29 36.78 -33.09
C TRP A 162 20.74 38.15 -33.48
N ASP A 163 20.86 39.12 -32.58
CA ASP A 163 20.62 40.52 -32.94
C ASP A 163 21.76 41.01 -33.84
N VAL A 164 21.56 40.77 -35.14
CA VAL A 164 22.14 41.53 -36.24
C VAL A 164 21.59 42.94 -36.15
N ARG A 165 22.45 43.94 -35.88
CA ARG A 165 22.26 45.34 -36.30
C ARG A 165 23.63 46.03 -36.42
N GLU A 166 23.89 46.42 -37.67
CA GLU A 166 24.69 47.54 -38.20
C GLU A 166 26.13 47.77 -37.70
#